data_AF-A0A812KPU4-F1
#
_entry.id   AF-A0A812KPU4-F1
#
_cell.length_a   1.000
_cell.length_b   1.000
_cell.length_c   1.000
_cell.angle_alpha   90.00
_cell.angle_beta   90.00
_cell.angle_gamma   90.00
#
_symmetry.space_group_name_H-M   'P 1'
#
loop_
_entity.id
_entity.type
_entity.pdbx_description
1 polymer ?
#
loop_
_entity_poly.entity_id
_entity_poly.type
_entity_poly.pdbx_seq_one_letter_code
_entity_poly.pdbx_strand_id
1 'polypeptide(L)'
;MEKEKCLAGRPNVRTANTFLRGCLVLGSVADAEAVLHRMQTVWAAQDDWRDQHGGRPDASTYEILVTLLCQALKHGRARKLAAVAVETLGVSPGCAAMFVAAARAALISGDIAAAAAAAKRARKTLAREGEFSEKKLSNLAGSGGKRGTKKWTSDGAESDARARSLEVFQDHRQREILADLKEIEALLPGSEPGAKVPAIDLPKLFMRTLCFEDYGDSQTAASESLAQALHRRLCEKLGLENGSDAAETVRQKFRTLTGKGSKKRRAAEGTEATVPRARIDLRGLFAEPGEEFTQTLHLELCSGSGEWLCSQALRDTSVNWVASELRFDRAARCFQRFALRGLAAEGANAGLLVGDAKGTLEAHLVPGCVARLFINHPEPPHQTDLERAAQSGEAREAGSGTESTHLLTLAFLRDACTAVLAPEGTLTVCTDNLAYGQWLLKAFASEPLRKLFKDALKGKGFKEGLVAEEKGFKLRSQPPPCEVAGALYKGSDGGSYFQRLKQSEKGSRGQENDRYYLCLRKRAG
;
A
#
# COMPACT_ATOMS: atom_id res chain seq x y z
N MET A 1 23.78 -8.72 -48.05
CA MET A 1 22.55 -8.81 -47.25
C MET A 1 22.87 -8.31 -45.85
N GLU A 2 22.68 -7.01 -45.61
CA GLU A 2 22.65 -6.48 -44.25
C GLU A 2 21.51 -7.16 -43.51
N LYS A 3 21.80 -7.81 -42.39
CA LYS A 3 20.76 -8.27 -41.48
C LYS A 3 20.03 -7.03 -41.02
N GLU A 4 18.81 -6.87 -41.51
CA GLU A 4 17.82 -5.91 -41.04
C GLU A 4 17.91 -5.92 -39.51
N LYS A 5 18.43 -4.85 -38.91
CA LYS A 5 18.48 -4.72 -37.45
C LYS A 5 17.04 -4.88 -37.02
N CYS A 6 16.74 -6.00 -36.36
CA CYS A 6 15.44 -6.28 -35.78
C CYS A 6 15.10 -5.07 -34.92
N LEU A 7 14.28 -4.17 -35.46
CA LEU A 7 13.84 -2.98 -34.75
C LEU A 7 13.22 -3.51 -33.48
N ALA A 8 13.79 -3.14 -32.33
CA ALA A 8 13.21 -3.46 -31.04
C ALA A 8 11.70 -3.19 -31.14
N GLY A 9 10.88 -4.23 -30.98
CA GLY A 9 9.48 -4.21 -31.42
C GLY A 9 8.77 -2.96 -30.93
N ARG A 10 8.02 -2.29 -31.81
CA ARG A 10 7.26 -1.08 -31.46
C ARG A 10 6.39 -1.35 -30.23
N PRO A 11 6.42 -0.50 -29.18
CA PRO A 11 5.63 -0.75 -27.99
C PRO A 11 4.12 -0.68 -28.31
N ASN A 12 3.38 -1.65 -27.77
CA ASN A 12 1.92 -1.72 -27.90
C ASN A 12 1.24 -1.24 -26.61
N VAL A 13 -0.10 -1.22 -26.60
CA VAL A 13 -0.88 -0.85 -25.40
C VAL A 13 -0.54 -1.69 -24.15
N ARG A 14 -0.12 -2.95 -24.30
CA ARG A 14 0.32 -3.76 -23.14
C ARG A 14 1.63 -3.25 -22.58
N THR A 15 2.60 -2.92 -23.44
CA THR A 15 3.88 -2.33 -23.03
C THR A 15 3.64 -1.00 -22.32
N ALA A 16 2.79 -0.13 -22.87
CA ALA A 16 2.40 1.12 -22.23
C ALA A 16 1.72 0.88 -20.89
N ASN A 17 0.72 0.00 -20.82
CA ASN A 17 0.02 -0.30 -19.57
C ASN A 17 0.94 -0.92 -18.50
N THR A 18 1.96 -1.70 -18.88
CA THR A 18 3.00 -2.16 -17.94
C THR A 18 3.82 -1.00 -17.38
N PHE A 19 4.27 -0.07 -18.23
CA PHE A 19 4.96 1.14 -17.79
C PHE A 19 4.07 2.01 -16.88
N LEU A 20 2.81 2.20 -17.26
CA LEU A 20 1.83 2.97 -16.49
C LEU A 20 1.53 2.34 -15.13
N ARG A 21 1.52 1.01 -15.01
CA ARG A 21 1.45 0.35 -13.69
C ARG A 21 2.69 0.63 -12.84
N GLY A 22 3.87 0.71 -13.45
CA GLY A 22 5.07 1.21 -12.78
C GLY A 22 4.87 2.63 -12.26
N CYS A 23 4.36 3.53 -13.11
CA CYS A 23 4.02 4.89 -12.71
C CYS A 23 3.01 4.90 -11.56
N LEU A 24 1.99 4.05 -11.59
CA LEU A 24 0.99 3.90 -10.54
C LEU A 24 1.61 3.50 -9.19
N VAL A 25 2.52 2.52 -9.21
CA VAL A 25 3.24 2.05 -8.02
C VAL A 25 4.17 3.12 -7.46
N LEU A 26 4.73 3.97 -8.32
CA LEU A 26 5.65 5.05 -7.94
C LEU A 26 4.95 6.41 -7.74
N GLY A 27 3.67 6.57 -8.07
CA GLY A 27 3.01 7.88 -8.08
C GLY A 27 3.55 8.87 -9.14
N SER A 28 4.14 8.38 -10.24
CA SER A 28 4.74 9.21 -11.30
C SER A 28 3.69 9.77 -12.27
N VAL A 29 2.96 10.81 -11.83
CA VAL A 29 1.88 11.42 -12.64
C VAL A 29 2.42 12.00 -13.96
N ALA A 30 3.54 12.72 -13.93
CA ALA A 30 4.09 13.38 -15.12
C ALA A 30 4.47 12.38 -16.23
N ASP A 31 5.14 11.29 -15.86
CA ASP A 31 5.54 10.24 -16.80
C ASP A 31 4.32 9.53 -17.41
N ALA A 32 3.30 9.27 -16.59
CA ALA A 32 2.06 8.66 -17.06
C ALA A 32 1.32 9.54 -18.08
N GLU A 33 1.27 10.85 -17.84
CA GLU A 33 0.66 11.80 -18.76
C GLU A 33 1.46 11.94 -20.06
N ALA A 34 2.79 11.95 -19.98
CA ALA A 34 3.67 11.97 -21.15
C ALA A 34 3.45 10.73 -22.03
N VAL A 35 3.30 9.54 -21.43
CA VAL A 35 3.00 8.31 -22.17
C VAL A 35 1.61 8.36 -22.80
N LEU A 36 0.57 8.78 -22.09
CA LEU A 36 -0.76 8.91 -22.69
C LEU A 36 -0.76 9.90 -23.86
N HIS A 37 -0.12 11.06 -23.69
CA HIS A 37 0.01 12.03 -24.77
C HIS A 37 0.66 11.40 -26.00
N ARG A 38 1.78 10.69 -25.83
CA ARG A 38 2.46 10.00 -26.92
C ARG A 38 1.60 8.92 -27.59
N MET A 39 0.80 8.18 -26.81
CA MET A 39 -0.15 7.21 -27.36
C MET A 39 -1.22 7.90 -28.23
N GLN A 40 -1.72 9.05 -27.79
CA GLN A 40 -2.79 9.81 -28.46
C GLN A 40 -2.31 10.59 -29.68
N THR A 41 -1.08 11.11 -29.68
CA THR A 41 -0.58 11.98 -30.76
C THR A 41 0.37 11.27 -31.71
N VAL A 42 1.30 10.47 -31.20
CA VAL A 42 2.33 9.82 -32.03
C VAL A 42 1.85 8.45 -32.50
N TRP A 43 1.38 7.59 -31.57
CA TRP A 43 1.04 6.22 -31.93
C TRP A 43 -0.30 6.12 -32.66
N ALA A 44 -1.25 6.99 -32.34
CA ALA A 44 -2.55 7.01 -33.02
C ALA A 44 -2.50 7.63 -34.43
N ALA A 45 -1.51 8.48 -34.72
CA ALA A 45 -1.33 9.11 -36.04
C ALA A 45 -0.71 8.16 -37.08
N GLN A 46 -0.06 7.08 -36.63
CA GLN A 46 0.57 6.10 -37.52
C GLN A 46 -0.37 4.90 -37.69
N ASP A 47 -0.98 4.76 -38.87
CA ASP A 47 -1.97 3.72 -39.18
C ASP A 47 -1.43 2.30 -38.90
N ASP A 48 -0.17 2.04 -39.26
CA ASP A 48 0.49 0.75 -39.02
C ASP A 48 0.70 0.44 -37.53
N TRP A 49 1.03 1.44 -36.72
CA TRP A 49 1.16 1.32 -35.27
C TRP A 49 -0.21 1.12 -34.61
N ARG A 50 -1.18 1.91 -35.04
CA ARG A 50 -2.53 1.93 -34.50
C ARG A 50 -3.25 0.61 -34.74
N ASP A 51 -3.28 0.17 -36.00
CA ASP A 51 -4.15 -0.92 -36.43
C ASP A 51 -3.48 -2.29 -36.30
N GLN A 52 -2.15 -2.37 -36.47
CA GLN A 52 -1.44 -3.66 -36.39
C GLN A 52 -0.86 -3.96 -35.00
N HIS A 53 -0.46 -2.92 -34.25
CA HIS A 53 0.20 -3.05 -32.95
C HIS A 53 -0.70 -2.66 -31.77
N GLY A 54 -1.89 -2.10 -32.01
CA GLY A 54 -2.80 -1.71 -30.94
C GLY A 54 -2.21 -0.61 -30.06
N GLY A 55 -1.69 0.45 -30.67
CA GLY A 55 -1.10 1.60 -29.96
C GLY A 55 -2.10 2.55 -29.29
N ARG A 56 -3.42 2.35 -29.50
CA ARG A 56 -4.46 3.22 -28.91
C ARG A 56 -4.60 2.98 -27.39
N PRO A 57 -4.81 4.04 -26.59
CA PRO A 57 -5.23 3.90 -25.20
C PRO A 57 -6.48 3.05 -25.08
N ASP A 58 -6.48 2.12 -24.12
CA ASP A 58 -7.66 1.32 -23.77
C ASP A 58 -8.24 1.75 -22.42
N ALA A 59 -9.29 1.08 -21.97
CA ALA A 59 -9.94 1.39 -20.70
C ALA A 59 -8.97 1.27 -19.50
N SER A 60 -8.02 0.33 -19.55
CA SER A 60 -7.01 0.16 -18.51
C SER A 60 -6.02 1.33 -18.50
N THR A 61 -5.63 1.84 -19.68
CA THR A 61 -4.78 3.04 -19.81
C THR A 61 -5.41 4.23 -19.08
N TYR A 62 -6.69 4.51 -19.37
CA TYR A 62 -7.40 5.62 -18.73
C TYR A 62 -7.63 5.39 -17.25
N GLU A 63 -7.98 4.18 -16.83
CA GLU A 63 -8.20 3.86 -15.42
C GLU A 63 -6.95 4.09 -14.57
N ILE A 64 -5.78 3.67 -15.05
CA ILE A 64 -4.51 3.87 -14.35
C ILE A 64 -4.24 5.38 -14.19
N LEU A 65 -4.39 6.16 -15.25
CA LEU A 65 -4.14 7.61 -15.20
C LEU A 65 -5.15 8.36 -14.33
N VAL A 66 -6.43 8.02 -14.42
CA VAL A 66 -7.46 8.61 -13.54
C VAL A 66 -7.14 8.29 -12.09
N THR A 67 -6.72 7.06 -11.80
CA THR A 67 -6.32 6.66 -10.44
C THR A 67 -5.11 7.47 -9.97
N LEU A 68 -4.05 7.57 -10.77
CA LEU A 68 -2.86 8.39 -10.51
C LEU A 68 -3.21 9.86 -10.22
N LEU A 69 -4.05 10.47 -11.05
CA LEU A 69 -4.52 11.84 -10.84
C LEU A 69 -5.29 11.98 -9.51
N CYS A 70 -6.10 10.99 -9.14
CA CYS A 70 -6.84 11.00 -7.88
C CYS A 70 -5.94 10.77 -6.66
N GLN A 71 -4.84 10.02 -6.78
CA GLN A 71 -3.83 9.89 -5.71
C GLN A 71 -3.19 11.24 -5.40
N ALA A 72 -2.91 12.04 -6.43
CA ALA A 72 -2.42 13.42 -6.32
C ALA A 72 -3.54 14.45 -6.09
N LEU A 73 -4.74 14.03 -5.68
CA LEU A 73 -5.92 14.88 -5.43
C LEU A 73 -6.33 15.82 -6.59
N LYS A 74 -5.92 15.52 -7.84
CA LYS A 74 -6.27 16.28 -9.05
C LYS A 74 -7.64 15.86 -9.60
N HIS A 75 -8.66 15.83 -8.74
CA HIS A 75 -9.98 15.27 -9.05
C HIS A 75 -10.66 15.95 -10.26
N GLY A 76 -10.50 17.26 -10.45
CA GLY A 76 -11.05 17.98 -11.61
C GLY A 76 -10.52 17.45 -12.95
N ARG A 77 -9.21 17.21 -13.04
CA ARG A 77 -8.57 16.62 -14.24
C ARG A 77 -8.96 15.16 -14.40
N ALA A 78 -8.97 14.40 -13.30
CA ALA A 78 -9.37 12.99 -13.29
C ALA A 78 -10.81 12.79 -13.84
N ARG A 79 -11.76 13.63 -13.42
CA ARG A 79 -13.15 13.59 -13.92
C ARG A 79 -13.25 13.86 -15.42
N LYS A 80 -12.50 14.85 -15.92
CA LYS A 80 -12.47 15.17 -17.36
C LYS A 80 -11.89 14.00 -18.15
N LEU A 81 -10.79 13.42 -17.70
CA LEU A 81 -10.16 12.27 -18.35
C LEU A 81 -11.06 11.03 -18.35
N ALA A 82 -11.72 10.74 -17.23
CA ALA A 82 -12.71 9.65 -17.14
C ALA A 82 -13.89 9.87 -18.09
N ALA A 83 -14.33 11.12 -18.29
CA ALA A 83 -15.38 11.45 -19.25
C ALA A 83 -14.94 11.19 -20.70
N VAL A 84 -13.73 11.64 -21.06
CA VAL A 84 -13.11 11.39 -22.38
C VAL A 84 -12.99 9.88 -22.64
N ALA A 85 -12.58 9.10 -21.63
CA ALA A 85 -12.48 7.65 -21.76
C ALA A 85 -13.83 7.00 -22.13
N VAL A 86 -14.91 7.37 -21.43
CA VAL A 86 -16.25 6.85 -21.71
C VAL A 86 -16.80 7.31 -23.06
N GLU A 87 -16.53 8.56 -23.45
CA GLU A 87 -16.95 9.09 -24.74
C GLU A 87 -16.23 8.38 -25.90
N THR A 88 -14.92 8.15 -25.75
CA THR A 88 -14.07 7.57 -26.80
C THR A 88 -14.25 6.05 -26.92
N LEU A 89 -14.34 5.34 -25.78
CA LEU A 89 -14.31 3.88 -25.74
C LEU A 89 -15.69 3.25 -25.50
N GLY A 90 -16.69 4.07 -25.18
CA GLY A 90 -17.95 3.59 -24.60
C GLY A 90 -17.79 3.20 -23.13
N VAL A 91 -18.89 2.74 -22.53
CA VAL A 91 -18.85 2.17 -21.17
C VAL A 91 -18.25 0.77 -21.24
N SER A 92 -17.24 0.51 -20.42
CA SER A 92 -16.53 -0.76 -20.35
C SER A 92 -16.10 -1.07 -18.91
N PRO A 93 -15.77 -2.32 -18.56
CA PRO A 93 -15.37 -2.67 -17.19
C PRO A 93 -14.24 -1.79 -16.66
N GLY A 94 -14.51 -1.07 -15.56
CA GLY A 94 -13.57 -0.15 -14.92
C GLY A 94 -13.86 1.34 -15.12
N CYS A 95 -14.76 1.70 -16.03
CA CYS A 95 -15.22 3.08 -16.18
C CYS A 95 -15.89 3.62 -14.91
N ALA A 96 -16.65 2.78 -14.20
CA ALA A 96 -17.24 3.13 -12.91
C ALA A 96 -16.15 3.42 -11.87
N ALA A 97 -15.12 2.57 -11.79
CA ALA A 97 -14.00 2.74 -10.85
C ALA A 97 -13.26 4.08 -11.03
N MET A 98 -13.13 4.54 -12.27
CA MET A 98 -12.57 5.88 -12.58
C MET A 98 -13.35 7.00 -11.89
N PHE A 99 -14.69 6.97 -11.97
CA PHE A 99 -15.54 7.97 -11.32
C PHE A 99 -15.60 7.82 -9.80
N VAL A 100 -15.49 6.58 -9.27
CA VAL A 100 -15.36 6.34 -7.82
C VAL A 100 -14.09 6.99 -7.27
N ALA A 101 -12.94 6.75 -7.91
CA ALA A 101 -11.67 7.37 -7.53
C ALA A 101 -11.75 8.89 -7.54
N ALA A 102 -12.39 9.45 -8.59
CA ALA A 102 -12.56 10.90 -8.72
C ALA A 102 -13.52 11.48 -7.66
N ALA A 103 -14.60 10.77 -7.31
CA ALA A 103 -15.52 11.18 -6.27
C ALA A 103 -14.82 11.21 -4.90
N ARG A 104 -14.01 10.19 -4.60
CA ARG A 104 -13.20 10.11 -3.38
C ARG A 104 -12.22 11.28 -3.25
N ALA A 105 -11.45 11.54 -4.30
CA ALA A 105 -10.48 12.64 -4.31
C ALA A 105 -11.18 14.00 -4.15
N ALA A 106 -12.31 14.22 -4.83
CA ALA A 106 -13.11 15.44 -4.68
C ALA A 106 -13.62 15.63 -3.26
N LEU A 107 -14.10 14.56 -2.61
CA LEU A 107 -14.59 14.60 -1.24
C LEU A 107 -13.49 15.00 -0.25
N ILE A 108 -12.29 14.46 -0.42
CA ILE A 108 -11.10 14.78 0.40
C ILE A 108 -10.67 16.23 0.20
N SER A 109 -10.75 16.74 -1.03
CA SER A 109 -10.48 18.13 -1.36
C SER A 109 -11.60 19.10 -0.92
N GLY A 110 -12.67 18.61 -0.30
CA GLY A 110 -13.81 19.43 0.12
C GLY A 110 -14.78 19.84 -0.98
N ASP A 111 -14.59 19.37 -2.22
CA ASP A 111 -15.50 19.64 -3.34
C ASP A 111 -16.67 18.64 -3.35
N ILE A 112 -17.62 18.89 -2.44
CA ILE A 112 -18.81 18.05 -2.22
C ILE A 112 -19.65 17.92 -3.49
N ALA A 113 -19.81 19.01 -4.24
CA ALA A 113 -20.59 19.03 -5.47
C ALA A 113 -19.95 18.13 -6.54
N ALA A 114 -18.63 18.20 -6.72
CA ALA A 114 -17.91 17.31 -7.61
C ALA A 114 -17.96 15.85 -7.16
N ALA A 115 -17.84 15.60 -5.86
CA ALA A 115 -17.92 14.26 -5.30
C ALA A 115 -19.28 13.63 -5.60
N ALA A 116 -20.37 14.34 -5.30
CA ALA A 116 -21.74 13.89 -5.59
C ALA A 116 -21.97 13.64 -7.09
N ALA A 117 -21.50 14.56 -7.96
CA ALA A 117 -21.64 14.41 -9.40
C ALA A 117 -20.87 13.20 -9.94
N ALA A 118 -19.66 12.96 -9.44
CA ALA A 118 -18.85 11.80 -9.83
C ALA A 118 -19.44 10.49 -9.29
N ALA A 119 -19.92 10.44 -8.04
CA ALA A 119 -20.58 9.26 -7.47
C ALA A 119 -21.86 8.88 -8.25
N LYS A 120 -22.70 9.86 -8.58
CA LYS A 120 -23.88 9.66 -9.43
C LYS A 120 -23.50 9.09 -10.80
N ARG A 121 -22.43 9.61 -11.42
CA ARG A 121 -21.94 9.13 -12.72
C ARG A 121 -21.34 7.73 -12.62
N ALA A 122 -20.61 7.42 -11.56
CA ALA A 122 -20.08 6.09 -11.29
C ALA A 122 -21.22 5.06 -11.19
N ARG A 123 -22.26 5.34 -10.41
CA ARG A 123 -23.44 4.47 -10.26
C ARG A 123 -24.15 4.20 -11.59
N LYS A 124 -24.40 5.25 -12.39
CA LYS A 124 -24.96 5.12 -13.75
C LYS A 124 -24.06 4.29 -14.67
N THR A 125 -22.74 4.48 -14.56
CA THR A 125 -21.77 3.76 -15.39
C THR A 125 -21.70 2.29 -15.00
N LEU A 126 -21.71 1.98 -13.71
CA LEU A 126 -21.68 0.62 -13.18
C LEU A 126 -22.91 -0.20 -13.58
N ALA A 127 -24.11 0.40 -13.53
CA ALA A 127 -25.33 -0.26 -14.01
C ALA A 127 -25.21 -0.68 -15.48
N ARG A 128 -24.64 0.20 -16.32
CA ARG A 128 -24.39 -0.08 -17.75
C ARG A 128 -23.27 -1.10 -17.97
N GLU A 129 -22.27 -1.17 -17.08
CA GLU A 129 -21.25 -2.23 -17.11
C GLU A 129 -21.85 -3.61 -16.82
N GLY A 130 -22.83 -3.69 -15.92
CA GLY A 130 -23.57 -4.92 -15.64
C GLY A 130 -24.31 -5.45 -16.87
N GLU A 131 -25.08 -4.59 -17.54
CA GLU A 131 -25.77 -4.92 -18.81
C GLU A 131 -24.79 -5.37 -19.90
N PHE A 132 -23.59 -4.77 -19.94
CA PHE A 132 -22.55 -5.13 -20.91
C PHE A 132 -21.95 -6.50 -20.61
N SER A 133 -21.77 -6.85 -19.33
CA SER A 133 -21.22 -8.14 -18.92
C SER A 133 -22.13 -9.30 -19.33
N GLU A 134 -23.43 -9.20 -19.02
CA GLU A 134 -24.43 -10.24 -19.33
C GLU A 134 -24.54 -10.52 -20.84
N LYS A 135 -24.51 -9.48 -21.68
CA LYS A 135 -24.66 -9.62 -23.15
C LYS A 135 -23.40 -10.09 -23.86
N LYS A 136 -22.22 -9.90 -23.28
CA LYS A 136 -20.94 -10.13 -23.95
C LYS A 136 -20.18 -11.34 -23.44
N LEU A 137 -20.41 -11.81 -22.20
CA LEU A 137 -19.86 -13.09 -21.73
C LEU A 137 -20.31 -14.28 -22.61
N SER A 138 -21.51 -14.21 -23.18
CA SER A 138 -21.98 -15.17 -24.20
C SER A 138 -21.19 -15.12 -25.52
N ASN A 139 -20.49 -14.02 -25.80
CA ASN A 139 -19.76 -13.78 -27.06
C ASN A 139 -18.23 -13.69 -26.89
N LEU A 140 -17.70 -13.56 -25.67
CA LEU A 140 -16.28 -13.26 -25.40
C LEU A 140 -15.35 -14.47 -25.38
N ALA A 141 -15.86 -15.70 -25.60
CA ALA A 141 -15.04 -16.89 -25.80
C ALA A 141 -14.04 -16.77 -26.98
N GLY A 142 -14.10 -15.69 -27.79
CA GLY A 142 -13.29 -15.52 -29.00
C GLY A 142 -12.22 -14.41 -29.03
N SER A 143 -12.27 -13.36 -28.19
CA SER A 143 -11.56 -12.10 -28.51
C SER A 143 -10.36 -11.73 -27.63
N GLY A 144 -10.01 -12.55 -26.64
CA GLY A 144 -8.86 -12.33 -25.76
C GLY A 144 -7.51 -12.71 -26.40
N GLY A 145 -7.04 -11.94 -27.39
CA GLY A 145 -5.64 -11.95 -27.84
C GLY A 145 -5.09 -13.29 -28.35
N LYS A 146 -5.61 -13.76 -29.49
CA LYS A 146 -5.17 -14.96 -30.25
C LYS A 146 -3.81 -14.84 -30.94
N ARG A 147 -2.78 -14.29 -30.29
CA ARG A 147 -1.40 -14.30 -30.82
C ARG A 147 -0.45 -14.79 -29.74
N GLY A 148 -0.41 -16.11 -29.53
CA GLY A 148 0.55 -16.71 -28.59
C GLY A 148 0.51 -18.23 -28.51
N THR A 149 -0.68 -18.83 -28.55
CA THR A 149 -0.83 -20.30 -28.45
C THR A 149 -1.71 -20.81 -29.59
N LYS A 150 -1.10 -20.96 -30.77
CA LYS A 150 -1.65 -21.85 -31.80
C LYS A 150 -1.13 -23.26 -31.48
N LYS A 151 -2.07 -24.20 -31.35
CA LYS A 151 -1.93 -25.65 -31.10
C LYS A 151 -1.67 -26.06 -29.65
N TRP A 152 -2.31 -27.17 -29.27
CA TRP A 152 -2.48 -27.77 -27.93
C TRP A 152 -3.54 -27.04 -27.11
N THR A 153 -4.76 -27.52 -26.86
CA THR A 153 -5.35 -28.88 -26.90
C THR A 153 -6.82 -28.80 -27.35
N SER A 154 -7.39 -29.95 -27.71
CA SER A 154 -8.79 -30.14 -28.16
C SER A 154 -9.84 -30.09 -27.03
N ASP A 155 -9.47 -29.68 -25.82
CA ASP A 155 -10.30 -29.89 -24.65
C ASP A 155 -10.89 -28.55 -24.16
N GLY A 156 -12.21 -28.37 -24.35
CA GLY A 156 -12.95 -27.17 -23.95
C GLY A 156 -12.87 -26.79 -22.46
N ALA A 157 -12.32 -27.66 -21.62
CA ALA A 157 -12.24 -27.47 -20.16
C ALA A 157 -11.37 -26.27 -19.71
N GLU A 158 -10.29 -25.94 -20.42
CA GLU A 158 -9.40 -24.83 -20.04
C GLU A 158 -10.01 -23.46 -20.34
N SER A 159 -10.78 -23.36 -21.44
CA SER A 159 -11.54 -22.17 -21.80
C SER A 159 -12.58 -21.82 -20.73
N ASP A 160 -13.25 -22.84 -20.20
CA ASP A 160 -14.27 -22.66 -19.15
C ASP A 160 -13.66 -22.22 -17.82
N ALA A 161 -12.49 -22.73 -17.45
CA ALA A 161 -11.80 -22.31 -16.22
C ALA A 161 -11.39 -20.84 -16.27
N ARG A 162 -10.92 -20.37 -17.42
CA ARG A 162 -10.56 -18.95 -17.63
C ARG A 162 -11.79 -18.05 -17.62
N ALA A 163 -12.89 -18.47 -18.26
CA ALA A 163 -14.14 -17.72 -18.25
C ALA A 163 -14.69 -17.57 -16.81
N ARG A 164 -14.75 -18.67 -16.04
CA ARG A 164 -15.14 -18.65 -14.62
C ARG A 164 -14.24 -17.75 -13.78
N SER A 165 -12.93 -17.80 -14.00
CA SER A 165 -11.98 -16.94 -13.26
C SER A 165 -12.19 -15.46 -13.57
N LEU A 166 -12.49 -15.12 -14.83
CA LEU A 166 -12.80 -13.75 -15.24
C LEU A 166 -14.12 -13.26 -14.65
N GLU A 167 -15.15 -14.11 -14.62
CA GLU A 167 -16.44 -13.82 -14.02
C GLU A 167 -16.30 -13.53 -12.51
N VAL A 168 -15.61 -14.41 -11.77
CA VAL A 168 -15.32 -14.21 -10.34
C VAL A 168 -14.56 -12.90 -10.12
N PHE A 169 -13.57 -12.60 -10.95
CA PHE A 169 -12.82 -11.34 -10.87
C PHE A 169 -13.72 -10.12 -11.11
N GLN A 170 -14.59 -10.17 -12.13
CA GLN A 170 -15.51 -9.08 -12.45
C GLN A 170 -16.55 -8.86 -11.35
N ASP A 171 -17.14 -9.94 -10.82
CA ASP A 171 -18.08 -9.87 -9.70
C ASP A 171 -17.43 -9.27 -8.45
N HIS A 172 -16.25 -9.77 -8.06
CA HIS A 172 -15.50 -9.20 -6.93
C HIS A 172 -15.21 -7.70 -7.15
N ARG A 173 -14.77 -7.35 -8.35
CA ARG A 173 -14.48 -5.95 -8.71
C ARG A 173 -15.74 -5.07 -8.63
N GLN A 174 -16.88 -5.54 -9.13
CA GLN A 174 -18.14 -4.79 -9.03
C GLN A 174 -18.57 -4.60 -7.58
N ARG A 175 -18.45 -5.65 -6.74
CA ARG A 175 -18.73 -5.58 -5.30
C ARG A 175 -17.83 -4.55 -4.59
N GLU A 176 -16.54 -4.52 -4.90
CA GLU A 176 -15.62 -3.51 -4.34
C GLU A 176 -15.98 -2.09 -4.81
N ILE A 177 -16.30 -1.88 -6.09
CA ILE A 177 -16.76 -0.57 -6.61
C ILE A 177 -18.05 -0.13 -5.91
N LEU A 178 -19.00 -1.06 -5.69
CA LEU A 178 -20.24 -0.77 -4.96
C LEU A 178 -20.00 -0.44 -3.49
N ALA A 179 -19.09 -1.16 -2.82
CA ALA A 179 -18.73 -0.90 -1.43
C ALA A 179 -18.10 0.50 -1.29
N ASP A 180 -17.14 0.82 -2.17
CA ASP A 180 -16.52 2.14 -2.24
C ASP A 180 -17.55 3.25 -2.51
N LEU A 181 -18.51 3.01 -3.40
CA LEU A 181 -19.58 3.97 -3.69
C LEU A 181 -20.48 4.22 -2.49
N LYS A 182 -20.89 3.15 -1.79
CA LYS A 182 -21.71 3.26 -0.58
C LYS A 182 -21.00 4.06 0.49
N GLU A 183 -19.70 3.85 0.69
CA GLU A 183 -18.91 4.61 1.65
C GLU A 183 -18.86 6.11 1.28
N ILE A 184 -18.64 6.43 -0.01
CA ILE A 184 -18.61 7.82 -0.47
C ILE A 184 -19.99 8.47 -0.31
N GLU A 185 -21.06 7.80 -0.71
CA GLU A 185 -22.42 8.33 -0.65
C GLU A 185 -22.90 8.53 0.80
N ALA A 186 -22.53 7.65 1.73
CA ALA A 186 -22.83 7.81 3.15
C ALA A 186 -22.20 9.08 3.77
N LEU A 187 -21.15 9.62 3.15
CA LEU A 187 -20.52 10.87 3.58
C LEU A 187 -21.10 12.12 2.91
N LEU A 188 -21.83 11.97 1.79
CA LEU A 188 -22.41 13.11 1.08
C LEU A 188 -23.63 13.68 1.83
N PRO A 189 -23.82 15.02 1.85
CA PRO A 189 -24.99 15.61 2.48
C PRO A 189 -26.31 15.10 1.89
N GLY A 190 -27.27 14.76 2.75
CA GLY A 190 -28.62 14.34 2.36
C GLY A 190 -28.77 12.86 2.02
N SER A 191 -27.74 12.03 2.17
CA SER A 191 -27.85 10.57 2.01
C SER A 191 -28.53 9.89 3.18
N GLU A 192 -28.23 10.31 4.42
CA GLU A 192 -28.86 9.84 5.65
C GLU A 192 -28.99 10.98 6.68
N PRO A 193 -29.99 10.94 7.59
CA PRO A 193 -30.07 11.86 8.72
C PRO A 193 -28.79 11.78 9.56
N GLY A 194 -27.98 12.84 9.54
CA GLY A 194 -26.69 12.88 10.26
C GLY A 194 -25.46 12.60 9.42
N ALA A 195 -25.60 12.30 8.12
CA ALA A 195 -24.48 12.20 7.19
C ALA A 195 -23.69 13.52 7.17
N LYS A 196 -22.46 13.47 7.68
CA LYS A 196 -21.52 14.59 7.67
C LYS A 196 -20.17 14.06 7.24
N VAL A 197 -19.58 14.70 6.24
CA VAL A 197 -18.15 14.54 5.96
C VAL A 197 -17.41 14.89 7.24
N PRO A 198 -16.51 14.02 7.74
CA PRO A 198 -15.72 14.38 8.91
C PRO A 198 -14.92 15.65 8.61
N ALA A 199 -14.54 16.40 9.64
CA ALA A 199 -13.63 17.53 9.45
C ALA A 199 -12.29 17.00 8.89
N ILE A 200 -11.93 17.41 7.68
CA ILE A 200 -10.68 17.00 7.02
C ILE A 200 -9.69 18.17 7.12
N ASP A 201 -8.74 18.06 8.06
CA ASP A 201 -7.58 18.96 8.13
C ASP A 201 -6.42 18.34 7.32
N LEU A 202 -6.43 18.61 6.01
CA LEU A 202 -5.40 18.13 5.09
C LEU A 202 -3.99 18.59 5.49
N PRO A 203 -3.74 19.87 5.87
CA PRO A 203 -2.43 20.30 6.37
C PRO A 203 -1.92 19.41 7.52
N LYS A 204 -2.76 19.11 8.53
CA LYS A 204 -2.36 18.19 9.62
C LYS A 204 -2.08 16.78 9.14
N LEU A 205 -2.85 16.25 8.19
CA LEU A 205 -2.57 14.92 7.63
C LEU A 205 -1.26 14.88 6.83
N PHE A 206 -0.96 15.93 6.05
CA PHE A 206 0.32 16.06 5.34
C PHE A 206 1.50 16.16 6.31
N MET A 207 1.37 16.90 7.41
CA MET A 207 2.40 16.97 8.46
C MET A 207 2.70 15.62 9.12
N ARG A 208 1.76 14.67 9.07
CA ARG A 208 1.88 13.29 9.59
C ARG A 208 2.24 12.27 8.52
N THR A 209 2.54 12.71 7.29
CA THR A 209 2.86 11.84 6.16
C THR A 209 4.29 12.07 5.69
N LEU A 210 5.18 11.09 5.87
CA LEU A 210 6.55 11.13 5.38
C LEU A 210 6.67 10.27 4.12
N CYS A 211 7.10 10.86 3.00
CA CYS A 211 7.27 10.16 1.74
C CYS A 211 8.75 10.12 1.33
N PHE A 212 9.41 9.01 1.61
CA PHE A 212 10.80 8.76 1.25
C PHE A 212 10.94 8.40 -0.22
N GLU A 213 12.18 8.42 -0.72
CA GLU A 213 12.46 8.12 -2.12
C GLU A 213 12.23 6.65 -2.48
N ASP A 214 11.78 6.46 -3.71
CA ASP A 214 11.59 5.13 -4.30
C ASP A 214 12.91 4.58 -4.88
N TYR A 215 12.90 3.29 -5.20
CA TYR A 215 13.94 2.64 -6.01
C TYR A 215 14.22 3.44 -7.30
N GLY A 216 15.42 3.99 -7.44
CA GLY A 216 15.93 4.57 -8.70
C GLY A 216 15.98 6.09 -8.79
N ASP A 217 15.53 6.84 -7.77
CA ASP A 217 15.51 8.31 -7.80
C ASP A 217 16.80 8.96 -7.23
N SER A 218 17.89 8.19 -7.16
CA SER A 218 19.20 8.58 -6.60
C SER A 218 19.92 9.73 -7.33
N GLN A 219 19.28 10.33 -8.34
CA GLN A 219 19.82 11.43 -9.13
C GLN A 219 19.30 12.81 -8.73
N THR A 220 18.45 12.94 -7.71
CA THR A 220 18.12 14.27 -7.18
C THR A 220 19.34 14.89 -6.49
N ALA A 221 19.53 16.19 -6.72
CA ALA A 221 20.77 16.91 -6.49
C ALA A 221 21.33 16.68 -5.08
N ALA A 222 22.63 16.38 -4.98
CA ALA A 222 23.37 16.20 -3.72
C ALA A 222 23.25 17.37 -2.70
N SER A 223 22.54 18.44 -3.06
CA SER A 223 22.30 19.63 -2.26
C SER A 223 20.90 19.71 -1.61
N GLU A 224 19.93 18.84 -1.93
CA GLU A 224 18.59 18.91 -1.32
C GLU A 224 18.59 18.37 0.12
N SER A 225 18.03 19.13 1.07
CA SER A 225 17.87 18.64 2.46
C SER A 225 16.73 17.63 2.55
N LEU A 226 16.79 16.70 3.52
CA LEU A 226 15.73 15.69 3.73
C LEU A 226 14.33 16.31 3.88
N ALA A 227 14.21 17.45 4.57
CA ALA A 227 12.94 18.15 4.73
C ALA A 227 12.37 18.68 3.40
N GLN A 228 13.24 19.20 2.52
CA GLN A 228 12.84 19.65 1.19
C GLN A 228 12.40 18.48 0.32
N ALA A 229 13.14 17.38 0.33
CA ALA A 229 12.78 16.17 -0.41
C ALA A 229 11.41 15.64 0.02
N LEU A 230 11.18 15.43 1.33
CA LEU A 230 9.90 14.98 1.88
C LEU A 230 8.74 15.89 1.46
N HIS A 231 8.90 17.22 1.60
CA HIS A 231 7.89 18.20 1.20
C HIS A 231 7.60 18.13 -0.31
N ARG A 232 8.64 18.10 -1.15
CA ARG A 232 8.51 18.04 -2.60
C ARG A 232 7.72 16.80 -3.03
N ARG A 233 7.97 15.64 -2.43
CA ARG A 233 7.23 14.40 -2.73
C ARG A 233 5.74 14.50 -2.38
N LEU A 234 5.39 15.15 -1.27
CA LEU A 234 3.97 15.40 -0.96
C LEU A 234 3.30 16.27 -2.03
N CYS A 235 4.01 17.26 -2.56
CA CYS A 235 3.50 18.12 -3.64
C CYS A 235 3.33 17.34 -4.95
N GLU A 236 4.34 16.56 -5.34
CA GLU A 236 4.36 15.80 -6.58
C GLU A 236 3.32 14.67 -6.58
N LYS A 237 3.25 13.90 -5.48
CA LYS A 237 2.56 12.60 -5.46
C LYS A 237 1.21 12.63 -4.73
N LEU A 238 1.06 13.41 -3.66
CA LEU A 238 -0.18 13.48 -2.85
C LEU A 238 -0.98 14.78 -3.03
N GLY A 239 -0.52 15.70 -3.90
CA GLY A 239 -1.30 16.88 -4.26
C GLY A 239 -1.25 18.03 -3.26
N LEU A 240 -0.24 18.10 -2.40
CA LEU A 240 0.02 19.31 -1.61
C LEU A 240 0.34 20.47 -2.56
N GLU A 241 -0.45 21.54 -2.54
CA GLU A 241 -0.28 22.64 -3.47
C GLU A 241 0.99 23.44 -3.13
N ASN A 242 1.99 23.36 -4.00
CA ASN A 242 3.25 24.06 -3.79
C ASN A 242 3.03 25.58 -3.73
N GLY A 243 3.61 26.23 -2.72
CA GLY A 243 3.46 27.67 -2.49
C GLY A 243 2.21 28.07 -1.68
N SER A 244 1.35 27.12 -1.33
CA SER A 244 0.25 27.37 -0.38
C SER A 244 0.75 27.52 1.06
N ASP A 245 -0.05 28.17 1.90
CA ASP A 245 0.22 28.28 3.36
C ASP A 245 0.35 26.91 4.03
N ALA A 246 -0.47 25.94 3.59
CA ALA A 246 -0.38 24.56 4.01
C ALA A 246 0.98 23.94 3.68
N ALA A 247 1.49 24.19 2.48
CA ALA A 247 2.78 23.67 2.04
C ALA A 247 3.95 24.26 2.84
N GLU A 248 3.94 25.56 3.13
CA GLU A 248 4.99 26.16 3.97
C GLU A 248 4.91 25.65 5.42
N THR A 249 3.69 25.46 5.96
CA THR A 249 3.49 24.87 7.29
C THR A 249 4.08 23.45 7.37
N VAL A 250 3.76 22.61 6.39
CA VAL A 250 4.30 21.24 6.28
C VAL A 250 5.83 21.27 6.14
N ARG A 251 6.36 22.16 5.31
CA ARG A 251 7.81 22.34 5.14
C ARG A 251 8.50 22.72 6.44
N GLN A 252 7.92 23.63 7.20
CA GLN A 252 8.46 24.09 8.48
C GLN A 252 8.41 22.98 9.54
N LYS A 253 7.33 22.19 9.56
CA LYS A 253 7.23 20.98 10.39
C LYS A 253 8.38 20.02 10.07
N PHE A 254 8.62 19.72 8.78
CA PHE A 254 9.69 18.80 8.39
C PHE A 254 11.08 19.33 8.71
N ARG A 255 11.35 20.63 8.52
CA ARG A 255 12.61 21.26 8.95
C ARG A 255 12.84 21.07 10.45
N THR A 256 11.79 21.22 11.26
CA THR A 256 11.86 21.02 12.71
C THR A 256 12.16 19.56 13.07
N LEU A 257 11.50 18.62 12.39
CA LEU A 257 11.70 17.17 12.60
C LEU A 257 13.11 16.71 12.23
N THR A 258 13.68 17.24 11.13
CA THR A 258 15.00 16.83 10.65
C THR A 258 16.15 17.65 11.25
N GLY A 259 15.88 18.87 11.75
CA GLY A 259 16.89 19.85 12.16
C GLY A 259 17.39 19.73 13.61
N LYS A 260 16.62 19.12 14.52
CA LYS A 260 16.97 19.03 15.95
C LYS A 260 18.26 18.21 16.24
N GLY A 261 18.80 17.46 15.26
CA GLY A 261 20.02 16.66 15.41
C GLY A 261 21.34 17.39 15.11
N SER A 262 21.32 18.59 14.51
CA SER A 262 22.52 19.24 13.97
C SER A 262 23.15 20.26 14.92
N LYS A 263 23.25 19.96 16.23
CA LYS A 263 24.20 20.69 17.08
C LYS A 263 25.61 20.34 16.57
N LYS A 264 26.20 21.27 15.80
CA LYS A 264 27.58 21.32 15.28
C LYS A 264 28.54 20.38 16.03
N ARG A 265 28.56 19.09 15.68
CA ARG A 265 29.65 18.20 16.08
C ARG A 265 30.83 18.65 15.24
N ARG A 266 31.78 19.36 15.87
CA ARG A 266 33.08 19.69 15.27
C ARG A 266 33.62 18.40 14.66
N ALA A 267 33.70 18.36 13.33
CA ALA A 267 34.25 17.22 12.61
C ALA A 267 35.67 16.99 13.14
N ALA A 268 35.91 15.83 13.75
CA ALA A 268 37.26 15.37 13.97
C ALA A 268 37.77 14.95 12.59
N GLU A 269 38.70 15.73 12.04
CA GLU A 269 39.37 15.46 10.77
C GLU A 269 40.04 14.08 10.83
N GLY A 270 39.79 13.21 9.85
CA GLY A 270 40.69 12.07 9.61
C GLY A 270 40.09 10.74 9.16
N THR A 271 38.78 10.57 9.07
CA THR A 271 38.19 9.34 8.49
C THR A 271 37.02 9.68 7.58
N GLU A 272 36.83 8.92 6.49
CA GLU A 272 35.63 8.92 5.63
C GLU A 272 34.41 8.44 6.44
N ALA A 273 34.07 9.17 7.51
CA ALA A 273 32.88 8.94 8.29
C ALA A 273 31.70 9.33 7.41
N THR A 274 30.95 8.31 6.99
CA THR A 274 29.64 8.47 6.37
C THR A 274 28.86 9.52 7.17
N VAL A 275 28.50 10.62 6.50
CA VAL A 275 27.80 11.74 7.13
C VAL A 275 26.56 11.18 7.83
N PRO A 276 26.39 11.38 9.15
CA PRO A 276 25.25 10.84 9.87
C PRO A 276 23.95 11.33 9.21
N ARG A 277 23.16 10.41 8.67
CA ARG A 277 21.85 10.74 8.10
C ARG A 277 20.96 11.31 9.21
N ALA A 278 20.23 12.37 8.90
CA ALA A 278 19.25 12.93 9.82
C ALA A 278 18.19 11.87 10.17
N ARG A 279 18.00 11.63 11.48
CA ARG A 279 16.99 10.70 11.99
C ARG A 279 15.78 11.48 12.49
N ILE A 280 14.61 10.95 12.18
CA ILE A 280 13.29 11.50 12.49
C ILE A 280 12.73 10.73 13.68
N ASP A 281 12.29 11.47 14.68
CA ASP A 281 11.48 10.93 15.76
C ASP A 281 10.01 11.01 15.34
N LEU A 282 9.39 9.85 15.07
CA LEU A 282 7.99 9.76 14.63
C LEU A 282 7.01 10.38 15.63
N ARG A 283 7.37 10.44 16.91
CA ARG A 283 6.56 11.10 17.95
C ARG A 283 6.32 12.57 17.65
N GLY A 284 7.29 13.23 17.00
CA GLY A 284 7.18 14.61 16.58
C GLY A 284 6.14 14.86 15.49
N LEU A 285 5.65 13.81 14.79
CA LEU A 285 4.56 13.96 13.82
C LEU A 285 3.24 14.36 14.50
N PHE A 286 3.05 13.95 15.75
CA PHE A 286 1.81 14.12 16.50
C PHE A 286 1.88 15.20 17.58
N ALA A 287 3.09 15.54 18.04
CA ALA A 287 3.29 16.61 19.04
C ALA A 287 3.37 18.00 18.37
N GLU A 288 2.80 19.01 19.02
CA GLU A 288 3.05 20.40 18.63
C GLU A 288 4.48 20.84 19.01
N PRO A 289 5.04 21.87 18.35
CA PRO A 289 6.36 22.36 18.67
C PRO A 289 6.49 22.79 20.15
N GLY A 290 7.29 22.05 20.91
CA GLY A 290 7.58 22.35 22.31
C GLY A 290 6.79 21.51 23.31
N GLU A 291 5.81 20.72 22.85
CA GLU A 291 5.06 19.81 23.71
C GLU A 291 5.84 18.51 23.96
N GLU A 292 5.69 17.98 25.17
CA GLU A 292 6.21 16.66 25.53
C GLU A 292 5.26 15.59 25.00
N PHE A 293 5.80 14.65 24.21
CA PHE A 293 5.02 13.53 23.72
C PHE A 293 4.92 12.43 24.79
N THR A 294 3.72 12.24 25.33
CA THR A 294 3.44 11.27 26.40
C THR A 294 2.70 10.02 25.91
N GLN A 295 2.15 10.07 24.69
CA GLN A 295 1.35 8.98 24.14
C GLN A 295 2.20 7.80 23.66
N THR A 296 1.56 6.65 23.45
CA THR A 296 2.24 5.48 22.86
C THR A 296 2.23 5.57 21.35
N LEU A 297 3.29 5.09 20.69
CA LEU A 297 3.37 4.99 19.24
C LEU A 297 3.39 3.53 18.76
N HIS A 298 2.49 3.21 17.84
CA HIS A 298 2.38 1.94 17.15
C HIS A 298 2.72 2.10 15.66
N LEU A 299 3.33 1.08 15.07
CA LEU A 299 3.69 1.06 13.65
C LEU A 299 3.21 -0.24 13.00
N GLU A 300 2.48 -0.16 11.90
CA GLU A 300 2.19 -1.30 11.02
C GLU A 300 3.07 -1.22 9.77
N LEU A 301 3.77 -2.31 9.45
CA LEU A 301 4.55 -2.44 8.23
C LEU A 301 3.73 -3.14 7.15
N CYS A 302 3.89 -2.66 5.91
CA CYS A 302 3.15 -3.13 4.74
C CYS A 302 1.63 -3.06 4.96
N SER A 303 1.16 -1.90 5.44
CA SER A 303 -0.24 -1.66 5.81
C SER A 303 -1.26 -1.85 4.68
N GLY A 304 -0.82 -2.01 3.43
CA GLY A 304 -1.71 -2.12 2.28
C GLY A 304 -2.51 -0.85 2.11
N SER A 305 -3.84 -0.94 2.18
CA SER A 305 -4.74 0.22 2.13
C SER A 305 -5.02 0.86 3.50
N GLY A 306 -4.33 0.42 4.56
CA GLY A 306 -4.42 0.99 5.90
C GLY A 306 -5.71 0.64 6.64
N GLU A 307 -6.43 -0.38 6.16
CA GLU A 307 -7.73 -0.76 6.69
C GLU A 307 -7.68 -1.21 8.14
N TRP A 308 -6.81 -2.17 8.45
CA TRP A 308 -6.69 -2.70 9.81
C TRP A 308 -6.20 -1.63 10.78
N LEU A 309 -5.18 -0.85 10.39
CA LEU A 309 -4.67 0.25 11.21
C LEU A 309 -5.71 1.35 11.44
N CYS A 310 -6.50 1.71 10.42
CA CYS A 310 -7.58 2.69 10.58
C CYS A 310 -8.60 2.22 11.63
N SER A 311 -8.98 0.94 11.60
CA SER A 311 -9.83 0.35 12.65
C SER A 311 -9.19 0.41 14.03
N GLN A 312 -7.86 0.19 14.14
CA GLN A 312 -7.18 0.31 15.42
C GLN A 312 -7.13 1.75 15.94
N ALA A 313 -6.83 2.72 15.06
CA ALA A 313 -6.72 4.13 15.41
C ALA A 313 -8.06 4.72 15.86
N LEU A 314 -9.16 4.31 15.21
CA LEU A 314 -10.52 4.71 15.61
C LEU A 314 -10.95 4.10 16.94
N ARG A 315 -10.49 2.88 17.25
CA ARG A 315 -10.83 2.21 18.52
C ARG A 315 -10.11 2.85 19.70
N ASP A 316 -8.83 3.16 19.54
CA ASP A 316 -7.97 3.63 20.62
C ASP A 316 -7.29 4.94 20.24
N THR A 317 -7.98 6.04 20.54
CA THR A 317 -7.53 7.42 20.29
C THR A 317 -6.42 7.87 21.24
N SER A 318 -6.11 7.09 22.28
CA SER A 318 -5.01 7.39 23.22
C SER A 318 -3.63 7.00 22.69
N VAL A 319 -3.61 6.23 21.59
CA VAL A 319 -2.41 5.71 20.94
C VAL A 319 -2.25 6.32 19.57
N ASN A 320 -1.03 6.69 19.19
CA ASN A 320 -0.70 7.12 17.85
C ASN A 320 -0.30 5.93 16.97
N TRP A 321 -0.80 5.90 15.75
CA TRP A 321 -0.64 4.82 14.79
C TRP A 321 0.02 5.33 13.53
N VAL A 322 1.02 4.61 13.04
CA VAL A 322 1.71 4.93 11.79
C VAL A 322 1.62 3.73 10.86
N ALA A 323 1.07 3.95 9.66
CA ALA A 323 1.12 2.98 8.58
C ALA A 323 2.45 3.11 7.82
N SER A 324 3.03 2.01 7.36
CA SER A 324 4.18 2.02 6.45
C SER A 324 3.85 1.21 5.21
N GLU A 325 4.04 1.78 4.03
CA GLU A 325 3.73 1.13 2.76
C GLU A 325 4.73 1.52 1.67
N LEU A 326 5.20 0.52 0.92
CA LEU A 326 6.17 0.70 -0.16
C LEU A 326 5.49 1.21 -1.42
N ARG A 327 4.34 0.62 -1.76
CA ARG A 327 3.66 0.93 -3.02
C ARG A 327 2.84 2.21 -2.88
N PHE A 328 3.18 3.22 -3.66
CA PHE A 328 2.52 4.53 -3.59
C PHE A 328 1.02 4.44 -3.83
N ASP A 329 0.56 3.56 -4.73
CA ASP A 329 -0.87 3.38 -4.98
C ASP A 329 -1.66 2.93 -3.76
N ARG A 330 -1.03 2.11 -2.91
CA ARG A 330 -1.59 1.64 -1.64
C ARG A 330 -1.45 2.69 -0.55
N ALA A 331 -0.30 3.35 -0.46
CA ALA A 331 -0.06 4.45 0.48
C ALA A 331 -1.05 5.62 0.27
N ALA A 332 -1.33 5.99 -0.97
CA ALA A 332 -2.33 7.00 -1.29
C ALA A 332 -3.74 6.54 -0.85
N ARG A 333 -4.06 5.24 -0.92
CA ARG A 333 -5.31 4.71 -0.37
C ARG A 333 -5.34 4.79 1.16
N CYS A 334 -4.23 4.56 1.87
CA CYS A 334 -4.13 4.82 3.31
C CYS A 334 -4.44 6.28 3.63
N PHE A 335 -3.76 7.21 2.94
CA PHE A 335 -3.96 8.65 3.11
C PHE A 335 -5.42 9.05 2.91
N GLN A 336 -6.02 8.61 1.80
CA GLN A 336 -7.43 8.88 1.49
C GLN A 336 -8.38 8.30 2.55
N ARG A 337 -8.10 7.10 3.05
CA ARG A 337 -8.89 6.46 4.10
C ARG A 337 -8.77 7.22 5.42
N PHE A 338 -7.57 7.69 5.80
CA PHE A 338 -7.40 8.50 7.00
C PHE A 338 -8.22 9.79 6.94
N ALA A 339 -8.20 10.48 5.79
CA ALA A 339 -9.02 11.67 5.58
C ALA A 339 -10.52 11.37 5.75
N LEU A 340 -11.04 10.38 5.04
CA LEU A 340 -12.49 10.09 5.02
C LEU A 340 -13.02 9.41 6.29
N ARG A 341 -12.14 8.87 7.13
CA ARG A 341 -12.51 8.23 8.40
C ARG A 341 -12.30 9.17 9.60
N GLY A 342 -12.04 10.45 9.37
CA GLY A 342 -11.85 11.45 10.43
C GLY A 342 -10.50 11.38 11.15
N LEU A 343 -9.57 10.56 10.65
CA LEU A 343 -8.20 10.48 11.18
C LEU A 343 -7.30 11.62 10.67
N ALA A 344 -7.86 12.55 9.90
CA ALA A 344 -7.23 13.82 9.54
C ALA A 344 -7.58 14.98 10.49
N ALA A 345 -8.60 14.84 11.36
CA ALA A 345 -9.09 15.92 12.21
C ALA A 345 -8.09 16.34 13.31
N GLU A 346 -8.43 17.41 14.04
CA GLU A 346 -7.74 17.77 15.27
C GLU A 346 -7.82 16.64 16.31
N GLY A 347 -6.71 16.37 16.99
CA GLY A 347 -6.59 15.25 17.93
C GLY A 347 -6.52 13.87 17.27
N ALA A 348 -6.51 13.78 15.94
CA ALA A 348 -6.40 12.50 15.27
C ALA A 348 -5.00 11.89 15.38
N ASN A 349 -4.97 10.57 15.43
CA ASN A 349 -3.87 9.76 15.91
C ASN A 349 -3.29 8.82 14.83
N ALA A 350 -3.45 9.13 13.54
CA ALA A 350 -2.89 8.34 12.44
C ALA A 350 -1.86 9.13 11.60
N GLY A 351 -0.79 8.44 11.18
CA GLY A 351 0.25 8.95 10.28
C GLY A 351 0.67 7.90 9.26
N LEU A 352 1.50 8.31 8.29
CA LEU A 352 1.88 7.48 7.15
C LEU A 352 3.36 7.63 6.81
N LEU A 353 4.04 6.50 6.60
CA LEU A 353 5.36 6.39 6.00
C LEU A 353 5.22 5.74 4.63
N VAL A 354 5.77 6.39 3.61
CA VAL A 354 5.80 5.88 2.25
C VAL A 354 7.24 5.63 1.85
N GLY A 355 7.55 4.43 1.38
CA GLY A 355 8.89 4.03 0.93
C GLY A 355 9.33 2.66 1.45
N ASP A 356 10.58 2.30 1.15
CA ASP A 356 11.17 1.04 1.59
C ASP A 356 11.29 0.98 3.12
N ALA A 357 10.67 -0.04 3.72
CA ALA A 357 10.66 -0.21 5.17
C ALA A 357 12.08 -0.41 5.71
N LYS A 358 12.93 -1.18 5.02
CA LYS A 358 14.29 -1.46 5.52
C LYS A 358 15.12 -0.17 5.58
N GLY A 359 15.23 0.54 4.46
CA GLY A 359 15.94 1.79 4.37
C GLY A 359 15.37 2.86 5.30
N THR A 360 14.05 2.96 5.42
CA THR A 360 13.39 3.93 6.30
C THR A 360 13.68 3.67 7.77
N LEU A 361 13.44 2.45 8.25
CA LEU A 361 13.59 2.08 9.67
C LEU A 361 15.05 2.19 10.12
N GLU A 362 16.00 1.74 9.30
CA GLU A 362 17.43 1.72 9.65
C GLU A 362 18.09 3.10 9.53
N ALA A 363 17.78 3.84 8.45
CA ALA A 363 18.52 5.05 8.11
C ALA A 363 17.85 6.34 8.56
N HIS A 364 16.52 6.35 8.70
CA HIS A 364 15.75 7.58 8.86
C HIS A 364 15.00 7.70 10.18
N LEU A 365 14.84 6.63 10.98
CA LEU A 365 14.10 6.70 12.24
C LEU A 365 15.01 6.68 13.48
N VAL A 366 14.58 7.40 14.51
CA VAL A 366 15.23 7.34 15.83
C VAL A 366 15.02 5.95 16.46
N PRO A 367 16.07 5.33 17.04
CA PRO A 367 15.91 4.02 17.66
C PRO A 367 14.92 4.03 18.83
N GLY A 368 14.18 2.93 18.99
CA GLY A 368 13.27 2.74 20.11
C GLY A 368 12.06 3.69 20.14
N CYS A 369 11.72 4.35 19.03
CA CYS A 369 10.60 5.30 18.98
C CYS A 369 9.21 4.61 18.93
N VAL A 370 9.15 3.30 18.66
CA VAL A 370 7.90 2.54 18.52
C VAL A 370 7.72 1.58 19.69
N ALA A 371 6.58 1.61 20.36
CA ALA A 371 6.27 0.66 21.43
C ALA A 371 5.79 -0.69 20.88
N ARG A 372 5.01 -0.68 19.80
CA ARG A 372 4.45 -1.89 19.18
C ARG A 372 4.56 -1.87 17.66
N LEU A 373 5.06 -2.96 17.10
CA LEU A 373 5.28 -3.16 15.67
C LEU A 373 4.40 -4.30 15.16
N PHE A 374 3.67 -4.08 14.08
CA PHE A 374 2.74 -5.04 13.50
C PHE A 374 3.13 -5.36 12.06
N ILE A 375 3.05 -6.64 11.70
CA ILE A 375 3.27 -7.11 10.33
C ILE A 375 2.15 -8.10 10.01
N ASN A 376 1.16 -7.64 9.24
CA ASN A 376 -0.05 -8.38 8.96
C ASN A 376 -0.04 -8.91 7.53
N HIS A 377 -0.18 -10.23 7.40
CA HIS A 377 -0.16 -10.97 6.14
C HIS A 377 1.06 -10.64 5.25
N PRO A 378 2.29 -10.74 5.79
CA PRO A 378 3.49 -10.55 4.97
C PRO A 378 3.52 -11.56 3.82
N GLU A 379 3.99 -11.12 2.66
CA GLU A 379 4.15 -12.00 1.51
C GLU A 379 5.16 -13.11 1.86
N PRO A 380 4.77 -14.40 1.73
CA PRO A 380 5.68 -15.51 1.99
C PRO A 380 6.78 -15.56 0.91
N PRO A 381 7.95 -16.14 1.21
CA PRO A 381 8.91 -16.47 0.17
C PRO A 381 8.30 -17.39 -0.88
N HIS A 382 8.93 -17.45 -2.05
CA HIS A 382 8.52 -18.36 -3.12
C HIS A 382 8.43 -19.81 -2.60
N GLN A 383 7.46 -20.58 -3.08
CA GLN A 383 7.21 -21.95 -2.59
C GLN A 383 8.47 -22.83 -2.64
N THR A 384 9.27 -22.70 -3.70
CA THR A 384 10.55 -23.40 -3.84
C THR A 384 11.55 -23.07 -2.73
N ASP A 385 11.52 -21.84 -2.21
CA ASP A 385 12.40 -21.39 -1.12
C ASP A 385 11.91 -21.98 0.21
N LEU A 386 10.59 -22.04 0.43
CA LEU A 386 9.98 -22.68 1.61
C LEU A 386 10.27 -24.19 1.63
N GLU A 387 10.12 -24.88 0.51
CA GLU A 387 10.40 -26.32 0.38
C GLU A 387 11.88 -26.63 0.63
N ARG A 388 12.80 -25.83 0.08
CA ARG A 388 14.24 -25.96 0.34
C ARG A 388 14.58 -25.72 1.81
N ALA A 389 13.97 -24.71 2.43
CA ALA A 389 14.16 -24.45 3.87
C ALA A 389 13.61 -25.59 4.73
N ALA A 390 12.49 -26.21 4.33
CA ALA A 390 11.93 -27.37 5.02
C ALA A 390 12.84 -28.60 4.93
N GLN A 391 13.47 -28.84 3.78
CA GLN A 391 14.38 -29.98 3.55
C GLN A 391 15.74 -29.84 4.23
N SER A 392 16.27 -28.62 4.31
CA SER A 392 17.61 -28.36 4.88
C SER A 392 17.61 -28.22 6.41
N GLY A 393 16.45 -28.02 7.03
CA GLY A 393 16.36 -27.82 8.49
C GLY A 393 16.96 -26.51 9.00
N GLU A 394 17.59 -25.71 8.13
CA GLU A 394 18.28 -24.46 8.48
C GLU A 394 17.56 -23.26 7.86
N ALA A 395 17.18 -22.30 8.70
CA ALA A 395 16.87 -20.95 8.24
C ALA A 395 18.19 -20.26 7.85
N ARG A 396 18.64 -20.45 6.59
CA ARG A 396 19.86 -19.79 6.11
C ARG A 396 19.70 -18.27 6.15
N GLU A 397 20.74 -17.57 6.58
CA GLU A 397 20.87 -16.14 6.30
C GLU A 397 20.87 -15.96 4.78
N ALA A 398 19.87 -15.24 4.26
CA ALA A 398 19.96 -14.67 2.91
C ALA A 398 21.04 -13.57 2.96
N GLY A 399 22.31 -13.99 2.98
CA GLY A 399 23.45 -13.16 3.33
C GLY A 399 24.63 -13.38 2.38
N SER A 400 24.49 -12.88 1.15
CA SER A 400 25.51 -12.26 0.28
C SER A 400 25.20 -12.53 -1.20
N GLY A 401 24.35 -11.67 -1.79
CA GLY A 401 24.28 -11.55 -3.25
C GLY A 401 22.99 -11.99 -3.95
N THR A 402 22.09 -12.76 -3.31
CA THR A 402 20.77 -13.05 -3.88
C THR A 402 19.71 -12.18 -3.21
N GLU A 403 19.02 -11.34 -3.99
CA GLU A 403 17.87 -10.56 -3.53
C GLU A 403 16.85 -11.47 -2.85
N SER A 404 16.50 -11.18 -1.60
CA SER A 404 15.51 -11.96 -0.86
C SER A 404 14.13 -11.77 -1.50
N THR A 405 13.42 -12.87 -1.72
CA THR A 405 12.08 -12.89 -2.33
C THR A 405 10.96 -12.35 -1.42
N HIS A 406 11.27 -11.98 -0.17
CA HIS A 406 10.31 -11.51 0.84
C HIS A 406 10.95 -10.55 1.85
N LEU A 407 10.12 -9.81 2.59
CA LEU A 407 10.56 -8.78 3.55
C LEU A 407 11.19 -9.35 4.83
N LEU A 408 10.57 -10.37 5.44
CA LEU A 408 10.93 -10.85 6.80
C LEU A 408 12.14 -11.78 6.82
N THR A 409 13.27 -11.27 6.35
CA THR A 409 14.58 -11.92 6.48
C THR A 409 15.13 -11.79 7.91
N LEU A 410 16.07 -12.67 8.27
CA LEU A 410 16.78 -12.58 9.56
C LEU A 410 17.43 -11.20 9.75
N ALA A 411 18.06 -10.66 8.70
CA ALA A 411 18.69 -9.34 8.73
C ALA A 411 17.66 -8.23 8.97
N PHE A 412 16.53 -8.24 8.26
CA PHE A 412 15.48 -7.24 8.47
C PHE A 412 14.90 -7.29 9.89
N LEU A 413 14.61 -8.50 10.39
CA LEU A 413 14.09 -8.69 11.75
C LEU A 413 15.10 -8.27 12.82
N ARG A 414 16.40 -8.52 12.59
CA ARG A 414 17.48 -8.16 13.50
C ARG A 414 17.76 -6.66 13.47
N ASP A 415 17.92 -6.07 12.29
CA ASP A 415 18.47 -4.73 12.12
C ASP A 415 17.35 -3.69 12.11
N ALA A 416 16.40 -3.79 11.19
CA ALA A 416 15.31 -2.82 11.05
C ALA A 416 14.30 -2.89 12.20
N CYS A 417 13.73 -4.08 12.48
CA CYS A 417 12.69 -4.20 13.49
C CYS A 417 13.19 -3.91 14.91
N THR A 418 14.38 -4.38 15.27
CA THR A 418 14.91 -4.09 16.62
C THR A 418 15.37 -2.64 16.75
N ALA A 419 15.84 -1.98 15.68
CA ALA A 419 16.26 -0.59 15.76
C ALA A 419 15.11 0.30 16.22
N VAL A 420 13.93 0.17 15.62
CA VAL A 420 12.80 1.08 15.91
C VAL A 420 11.99 0.68 17.15
N LEU A 421 11.98 -0.60 17.52
CA LEU A 421 11.19 -1.07 18.66
C LEU A 421 11.84 -0.66 19.99
N ALA A 422 11.06 -0.06 20.88
CA ALA A 422 11.48 0.30 22.23
C ALA A 422 11.92 -0.93 23.03
N PRO A 423 12.81 -0.80 24.03
CA PRO A 423 13.06 -1.86 25.00
C PRO A 423 11.74 -2.39 25.59
N GLU A 424 11.59 -3.70 25.67
CA GLU A 424 10.35 -4.38 26.10
C GLU A 424 9.10 -4.11 25.22
N GLY A 425 9.26 -3.43 24.09
CA GLY A 425 8.23 -3.30 23.06
C GLY A 425 7.89 -4.63 22.39
N THR A 426 6.75 -4.70 21.72
CA THR A 426 6.23 -5.94 21.12
C THR A 426 6.21 -5.92 19.60
N LEU A 427 6.64 -7.01 18.98
CA LEU A 427 6.45 -7.32 17.56
C LEU A 427 5.35 -8.39 17.43
N THR A 428 4.32 -8.10 16.65
CA THR A 428 3.27 -9.07 16.30
C THR A 428 3.28 -9.34 14.80
N VAL A 429 3.43 -10.61 14.42
CA VAL A 429 3.31 -11.07 13.04
C VAL A 429 2.05 -11.93 12.93
N CYS A 430 1.14 -11.57 12.03
CA CYS A 430 -0.04 -12.34 11.68
C CYS A 430 0.14 -12.86 10.25
N THR A 431 0.05 -14.16 10.04
CA THR A 431 0.07 -14.77 8.70
C THR A 431 -1.06 -15.76 8.58
N ASP A 432 -1.54 -15.96 7.37
CA ASP A 432 -2.57 -16.93 7.02
C ASP A 432 -1.99 -18.16 6.31
N ASN A 433 -0.66 -18.26 6.27
CA ASN A 433 0.09 -19.39 5.73
C ASN A 433 0.81 -20.12 6.88
N LEU A 434 0.34 -21.33 7.21
CA LEU A 434 0.90 -22.12 8.32
C LEU A 434 2.38 -22.43 8.12
N ALA A 435 2.77 -22.87 6.92
CA ALA A 435 4.14 -23.22 6.61
C ALA A 435 5.07 -22.01 6.78
N TYR A 436 4.62 -20.83 6.35
CA TYR A 436 5.36 -19.59 6.55
C TYR A 436 5.43 -19.18 8.04
N GLY A 437 4.33 -19.34 8.79
CA GLY A 437 4.31 -19.12 10.24
C GLY A 437 5.29 -20.03 11.00
N GLN A 438 5.39 -21.31 10.61
CA GLN A 438 6.35 -22.26 11.16
C GLN A 438 7.79 -21.92 10.77
N TRP A 439 8.01 -21.44 9.55
CA TRP A 439 9.33 -20.95 9.12
C TRP A 439 9.78 -19.74 9.95
N LEU A 440 8.90 -18.75 10.15
CA LEU A 440 9.17 -17.59 10.99
C LEU A 440 9.42 -17.99 12.45
N LEU A 441 8.67 -18.95 12.99
CA LEU A 441 8.88 -19.49 14.33
C LEU A 441 10.32 -20.03 14.49
N LYS A 442 10.80 -20.82 13.52
CA LYS A 442 12.17 -21.33 13.52
C LYS A 442 13.21 -20.22 13.43
N ALA A 443 12.96 -19.20 12.62
CA ALA A 443 13.84 -18.03 12.49
C ALA A 443 13.98 -17.25 13.82
N PHE A 444 12.88 -17.03 14.56
CA PHE A 444 12.97 -16.37 15.88
C PHE A 444 13.63 -17.25 16.95
N ALA A 445 13.51 -18.56 16.82
CA ALA A 445 14.14 -19.52 17.71
C ALA A 445 15.64 -19.73 17.42
N SER A 446 16.17 -19.23 16.30
CA SER A 446 17.60 -19.27 15.97
C SER A 446 18.33 -18.01 16.42
N GLU A 447 19.65 -18.11 16.53
CA GLU A 447 20.51 -16.93 16.71
C GLU A 447 20.58 -16.12 15.40
N PRO A 448 20.68 -14.78 15.46
CA PRO A 448 20.78 -13.95 16.66
C PRO A 448 19.42 -13.53 17.26
N LEU A 449 18.29 -13.82 16.58
CA LEU A 449 16.97 -13.32 17.00
C LEU A 449 16.54 -13.83 18.38
N ARG A 450 16.94 -15.05 18.76
CA ARG A 450 16.68 -15.62 20.09
C ARG A 450 17.25 -14.78 21.24
N LYS A 451 18.38 -14.11 21.03
CA LYS A 451 18.99 -13.19 22.02
C LYS A 451 18.30 -11.85 22.08
N LEU A 452 17.57 -11.46 21.03
CA LEU A 452 16.94 -10.15 20.90
C LEU A 452 15.46 -10.19 21.31
N PHE A 453 14.80 -11.33 21.11
CA PHE A 453 13.37 -11.50 21.37
C PHE A 453 13.09 -12.62 22.38
N LYS A 454 11.88 -12.59 22.93
CA LYS A 454 11.27 -13.65 23.74
C LYS A 454 9.77 -13.71 23.42
N ASP A 455 9.11 -14.84 23.66
CA ASP A 455 7.64 -14.89 23.54
C ASP A 455 7.01 -13.90 24.52
N ALA A 456 6.08 -13.07 24.02
CA ALA A 456 5.42 -12.03 24.81
C ALA A 456 4.28 -12.58 25.68
N LEU A 457 3.78 -13.78 25.39
CA LEU A 457 2.62 -14.39 26.02
C LEU A 457 3.08 -15.49 27.00
N LYS A 458 3.32 -15.09 28.25
CA LYS A 458 3.75 -16.00 29.33
C LYS A 458 2.59 -16.37 30.25
N GLY A 459 2.59 -17.61 30.74
CA GLY A 459 1.64 -18.10 31.75
C GLY A 459 0.69 -19.19 31.26
N LYS A 460 -0.05 -19.81 32.18
CA LYS A 460 -0.92 -20.97 31.90
C LYS A 460 -2.11 -20.63 30.98
N GLY A 461 -2.55 -19.37 30.93
CA GLY A 461 -3.72 -18.91 30.16
C GLY A 461 -3.51 -18.76 28.64
N PHE A 462 -2.30 -18.97 28.12
CA PHE A 462 -1.98 -18.74 26.70
C PHE A 462 -1.69 -20.03 25.91
N LYS A 463 -2.21 -21.16 26.40
CA LYS A 463 -2.09 -22.46 25.71
C LYS A 463 -3.16 -22.67 24.63
N GLU A 464 -4.27 -21.95 24.70
CA GLU A 464 -5.33 -22.06 23.70
C GLU A 464 -4.81 -21.67 22.32
N GLY A 465 -5.16 -22.48 21.32
CA GLY A 465 -4.73 -22.29 19.95
C GLY A 465 -3.23 -22.45 19.72
N LEU A 466 -2.46 -23.09 20.61
CA LEU A 466 -1.06 -23.42 20.32
C LEU A 466 -0.98 -24.35 19.09
N VAL A 467 -0.24 -23.92 18.06
CA VAL A 467 -0.07 -24.67 16.82
C VAL A 467 1.32 -25.30 16.75
N ALA A 468 2.35 -24.56 17.16
CA ALA A 468 3.73 -25.04 17.19
C ALA A 468 4.54 -24.30 18.26
N GLU A 469 5.59 -24.94 18.77
CA GLU A 469 6.53 -24.37 19.74
C GLU A 469 7.96 -24.74 19.35
N GLU A 470 8.88 -23.78 19.41
CA GLU A 470 10.30 -23.98 19.14
C GLU A 470 11.13 -23.13 20.12
N LYS A 471 11.96 -23.79 20.95
CA LYS A 471 12.88 -23.14 21.91
C LYS A 471 12.24 -22.01 22.74
N GLY A 472 10.98 -22.20 23.15
CA GLY A 472 10.20 -21.27 23.97
C GLY A 472 9.44 -20.17 23.21
N PHE A 473 9.54 -20.13 21.88
CA PHE A 473 8.67 -19.32 21.01
C PHE A 473 7.46 -20.14 20.59
N LYS A 474 6.30 -19.50 20.42
CA LYS A 474 5.04 -20.20 20.14
C LYS A 474 4.27 -19.56 19.01
N LEU A 475 3.87 -20.38 18.05
CA LEU A 475 2.93 -20.03 16.98
C LEU A 475 1.52 -20.41 17.43
N ARG A 476 0.57 -19.48 17.29
CA ARG A 476 -0.81 -19.68 17.79
C ARG A 476 -1.85 -19.42 16.69
N SER A 477 -2.95 -20.16 16.67
CA SER A 477 -4.10 -19.94 15.78
C SER A 477 -5.10 -18.90 16.33
N GLN A 478 -4.92 -18.50 17.59
CA GLN A 478 -5.69 -17.45 18.23
C GLN A 478 -4.84 -16.17 18.33
N PRO A 479 -5.46 -14.98 18.14
CA PRO A 479 -4.73 -13.73 18.26
C PRO A 479 -4.28 -13.46 19.70
N PRO A 480 -3.19 -12.71 19.89
CA PRO A 480 -2.78 -12.26 21.22
C PRO A 480 -3.85 -11.33 21.84
N PRO A 481 -3.99 -11.30 23.18
CA PRO A 481 -4.87 -10.32 23.81
C PRO A 481 -4.42 -8.88 23.59
N CYS A 482 -5.38 -7.96 23.59
CA CYS A 482 -5.16 -6.54 23.29
C CYS A 482 -4.25 -5.87 24.32
N GLU A 483 -4.26 -6.32 25.57
CA GLU A 483 -3.43 -5.77 26.64
C GLU A 483 -1.94 -6.03 26.37
N VAL A 484 -1.64 -7.15 25.71
CA VAL A 484 -0.26 -7.52 25.34
C VAL A 484 0.10 -6.87 24.00
N ALA A 485 -0.68 -7.16 22.95
CA ALA A 485 -0.33 -6.77 21.59
C ALA A 485 -0.76 -5.34 21.22
N GLY A 486 -1.63 -4.69 21.99
CA GLY A 486 -2.12 -3.33 21.71
C GLY A 486 -3.12 -3.21 20.57
N ALA A 487 -3.55 -4.33 20.01
CA ALA A 487 -4.42 -4.37 18.85
C ALA A 487 -5.43 -5.51 18.96
N LEU A 488 -6.56 -5.34 18.29
CA LEU A 488 -7.61 -6.34 18.19
C LEU A 488 -7.56 -6.98 16.81
N TYR A 489 -7.74 -8.29 16.80
CA TYR A 489 -7.78 -9.13 15.61
C TYR A 489 -9.12 -9.89 15.48
N LYS A 490 -10.08 -9.58 16.35
CA LYS A 490 -11.44 -10.16 16.35
C LYS A 490 -12.47 -9.06 16.08
N GLY A 491 -13.65 -9.46 15.60
CA GLY A 491 -14.77 -8.55 15.32
C GLY A 491 -14.52 -7.60 14.13
N SER A 492 -15.36 -6.57 14.03
CA SER A 492 -15.23 -5.48 13.03
C SER A 492 -13.85 -4.82 13.08
N ASP A 493 -13.32 -4.67 14.29
CA ASP A 493 -12.07 -3.95 14.53
C ASP A 493 -10.84 -4.79 14.19
N GLY A 494 -11.00 -6.11 14.07
CA GLY A 494 -9.96 -7.02 13.60
C GLY A 494 -9.91 -7.19 12.09
N GLY A 495 -10.87 -6.62 11.36
CA GLY A 495 -11.05 -6.78 9.92
C GLY A 495 -9.88 -6.23 9.11
N SER A 496 -9.36 -7.03 8.18
CA SER A 496 -8.43 -6.59 7.14
C SER A 496 -9.01 -6.91 5.76
N TYR A 497 -8.48 -6.27 4.71
CA TYR A 497 -8.83 -6.59 3.32
C TYR A 497 -8.74 -8.10 3.04
N PHE A 498 -7.66 -8.75 3.48
CA PHE A 498 -7.47 -10.18 3.30
C PHE A 498 -8.55 -11.02 3.98
N GLN A 499 -9.08 -10.59 5.13
CA GLN A 499 -10.17 -11.29 5.78
C GLN A 499 -11.48 -11.21 4.99
N ARG A 500 -11.83 -10.03 4.46
CA ARG A 500 -12.99 -9.90 3.56
C ARG A 500 -12.84 -10.71 2.30
N LEU A 501 -11.65 -10.66 1.67
CA LEU A 501 -11.35 -11.41 0.47
C LEU A 501 -11.55 -12.91 0.73
N LYS A 502 -10.97 -13.46 1.80
CA LYS A 502 -11.14 -14.88 2.15
C LYS A 502 -12.58 -15.26 2.48
N GLN A 503 -13.29 -14.43 3.23
CA GLN A 503 -14.71 -14.65 3.50
C GLN A 503 -15.52 -14.71 2.21
N SER A 504 -15.19 -13.86 1.23
CA SER A 504 -15.84 -13.83 -0.08
C SER A 504 -15.47 -15.03 -0.97
N GLU A 505 -14.24 -15.56 -0.84
CA GLU A 505 -13.73 -16.70 -1.62
C GLU A 505 -14.01 -18.07 -0.97
N LYS A 506 -14.51 -18.11 0.27
CA LYS A 506 -14.77 -19.34 1.02
C LYS A 506 -15.66 -20.32 0.25
N GLY A 507 -16.67 -19.82 -0.44
CA GLY A 507 -17.59 -20.63 -1.24
C GLY A 507 -17.04 -21.07 -2.60
N SER A 508 -16.05 -20.36 -3.16
CA SER A 508 -15.54 -20.61 -4.52
C SER A 508 -14.21 -21.35 -4.57
N ARG A 509 -13.37 -21.22 -3.54
CA ARG A 509 -12.01 -21.79 -3.50
C ARG A 509 -11.74 -22.67 -2.27
N GLY A 510 -12.71 -22.82 -1.37
CA GLY A 510 -12.54 -23.62 -0.16
C GLY A 510 -11.43 -23.12 0.77
N GLN A 511 -11.06 -21.84 0.69
CA GLN A 511 -9.99 -21.30 1.54
C GLN A 511 -10.43 -21.24 3.00
N GLU A 512 -9.63 -21.85 3.87
CA GLU A 512 -9.79 -21.74 5.32
C GLU A 512 -9.42 -20.32 5.78
N ASN A 513 -10.14 -19.82 6.78
CA ASN A 513 -9.93 -18.48 7.36
C ASN A 513 -8.93 -18.53 8.53
N ASP A 514 -7.99 -19.46 8.46
CA ASP A 514 -6.98 -19.69 9.47
C ASP A 514 -5.98 -18.54 9.50
N ARG A 515 -5.60 -18.16 10.72
CA ARG A 515 -4.61 -17.12 10.99
C ARG A 515 -3.68 -17.61 12.08
N TYR A 516 -2.40 -17.35 11.91
CA TYR A 516 -1.33 -17.77 12.79
C TYR A 516 -0.55 -16.55 13.28
N TYR A 517 -0.26 -16.53 14.57
CA TYR A 517 0.29 -15.38 15.27
C TYR A 517 1.59 -15.73 15.98
N LEU A 518 2.59 -14.88 15.76
CA LEU A 518 3.78 -14.76 16.60
C LEU A 518 3.70 -13.43 17.34
N CYS A 519 3.78 -13.46 18.67
CA CYS A 519 3.79 -12.26 19.51
C CYS A 519 5.05 -12.27 20.36
N LEU A 520 5.95 -11.32 20.07
CA LEU A 520 7.32 -11.34 20.53
C LEU A 520 7.62 -10.05 21.28
N ARG A 521 8.38 -10.13 22.36
CA ARG A 521 8.85 -8.99 23.13
C ARG A 521 10.34 -8.80 22.91
N LYS A 522 10.75 -7.58 22.53
CA LYS A 522 12.18 -7.22 22.48
C LYS A 522 12.73 -7.21 23.90
N ARG A 523 13.89 -7.82 24.11
CA ARG A 523 14.56 -7.81 25.41
C ARG A 523 15.12 -6.41 25.67
N ALA A 524 15.05 -5.95 26.92
CA ALA A 524 15.92 -4.87 27.40
C ALA A 524 17.37 -5.33 27.21
N GLY A 525 18.06 -4.71 26.25
CA GLY A 525 19.45 -5.04 25.90
C GLY A 525 20.44 -4.64 26.97
#